data_AF-A0A5C6YY63-F1
#
_entry.id   AF-A0A5C6YY63-F1
#
_cell.length_a   1.000
_cell.length_b   1.000
_cell.length_c   1.000
_cell.angle_alpha   90.00
_cell.angle_beta   90.00
_cell.angle_gamma   90.00
#
_symmetry.space_group_name_H-M   'P 1'
#
loop_
_entity.id
_entity.type
_entity.pdbx_description
1 polymer ?
#
loop_
_entity_poly.entity_id
_entity_poly.type
_entity_poly.pdbx_seq_one_letter_code
_entity_poly.pdbx_strand_id
1 'polypeptide(L)'
;MIRTNNVSPYLKNKNRLSDVLAAIQVMAIYRFYKLDFKSWSMRISGNEANYDYWKKIFEDHPEFFRFNNLEGKVSLVWRRSKQRRFHVDLNKEITLEEINKLSEKEAKERISRSPLNSSEIQSLISIAIDLHGRAFESKKDRRWWIVPLVGSVSTLIGVLLGILIK
;
A
#
# COMPACT_ATOMS: atom_id res chain seq x y z
N MET A 1 7.89 24.23 18.57
CA MET A 1 7.21 22.97 18.17
C MET A 1 7.34 22.82 16.66
N ILE A 2 8.24 21.96 16.19
CA ILE A 2 8.54 21.78 14.76
C ILE A 2 7.35 21.03 14.13
N ARG A 3 6.51 21.72 13.35
CA ARG A 3 5.53 21.07 12.48
C ARG A 3 6.29 20.40 11.34
N THR A 4 6.64 19.13 11.49
CA THR A 4 7.03 18.31 10.34
C THR A 4 5.86 18.31 9.36
N ASN A 5 6.06 18.86 8.17
CA ASN A 5 5.15 18.69 7.04
C ASN A 5 5.14 17.20 6.66
N ASN A 6 4.46 16.36 7.43
CA ASN A 6 4.41 14.93 7.18
C ASN A 6 3.42 14.71 6.03
N VAL A 7 3.93 14.76 4.80
CA VAL A 7 3.16 14.48 3.59
C VAL A 7 2.69 13.03 3.71
N SER A 8 1.38 12.82 3.61
CA SER A 8 0.77 11.47 3.63
C SER A 8 1.55 10.53 2.70
N PRO A 9 1.84 9.28 3.09
CA PRO A 9 2.54 8.32 2.24
C PRO A 9 1.94 8.19 0.84
N TYR A 10 0.61 8.29 0.74
CA TYR A 10 -0.16 8.31 -0.50
C TYR A 10 0.21 9.43 -1.48
N LEU A 11 0.82 10.52 -1.01
CA LEU A 11 1.10 11.72 -1.80
C LEU A 11 2.61 11.95 -2.00
N LYS A 12 3.47 11.03 -1.52
CA LYS A 12 4.93 11.13 -1.68
C LYS A 12 5.38 10.94 -3.14
N ASN A 13 4.66 10.10 -3.90
CA ASN A 13 4.90 9.84 -5.31
C ASN A 13 3.59 10.01 -6.09
N LYS A 14 3.64 10.62 -7.28
CA LYS A 14 2.49 10.75 -8.19
C LYS A 14 1.91 9.38 -8.58
N ASN A 15 2.75 8.35 -8.67
CA ASN A 15 2.35 7.01 -9.06
C ASN A 15 1.97 6.12 -7.87
N ARG A 16 1.88 6.68 -6.65
CA ARG A 16 1.79 5.86 -5.44
C ARG A 16 0.55 4.95 -5.42
N LEU A 17 -0.60 5.45 -5.86
CA LEU A 17 -1.80 4.63 -5.96
C LEU A 17 -1.58 3.46 -6.92
N SER A 18 -1.03 3.73 -8.11
CA SER A 18 -0.71 2.71 -9.10
C SER A 18 0.24 1.64 -8.55
N ASP A 19 1.27 2.05 -7.79
CA ASP A 19 2.21 1.11 -7.15
C ASP A 19 1.50 0.19 -6.16
N VAL A 20 0.66 0.76 -5.29
CA VAL A 20 -0.11 0.00 -4.27
C VAL A 20 -1.07 -0.96 -4.94
N LEU A 21 -1.78 -0.52 -5.99
CA LEU A 21 -2.70 -1.37 -6.75
C LEU A 21 -1.97 -2.52 -7.44
N ALA A 22 -0.84 -2.26 -8.09
CA ALA A 22 -0.03 -3.29 -8.75
C ALA A 22 0.46 -4.34 -7.74
N ALA A 23 0.95 -3.90 -6.58
CA ALA A 23 1.35 -4.78 -5.50
C ALA A 23 0.18 -5.63 -4.98
N ILE A 24 -0.99 -5.02 -4.72
CA ILE A 24 -2.18 -5.75 -4.29
C ILE A 24 -2.56 -6.82 -5.30
N GLN A 25 -2.67 -6.47 -6.59
CA GLN A 25 -3.08 -7.39 -7.65
C GLN A 25 -2.15 -8.61 -7.74
N VAL A 26 -0.84 -8.39 -7.77
CA VAL A 26 0.15 -9.46 -7.88
C VAL A 26 0.18 -10.32 -6.61
N MET A 27 0.25 -9.69 -5.43
CA MET A 27 0.36 -10.41 -4.17
C MET A 27 -0.92 -11.13 -3.78
N ALA A 28 -2.09 -10.68 -4.26
CA ALA A 28 -3.38 -11.29 -3.98
C ALA A 28 -3.52 -12.66 -4.64
N ILE A 29 -3.10 -12.80 -5.89
CA ILE A 29 -3.30 -14.02 -6.69
C ILE A 29 -2.13 -15.00 -6.60
N TYR A 30 -0.95 -14.55 -6.16
CA TYR A 30 0.24 -15.39 -6.19
C TYR A 30 0.14 -16.60 -5.23
N ARG A 31 0.61 -17.78 -5.64
CA ARG A 31 0.48 -19.02 -4.86
C ARG A 31 1.12 -18.96 -3.46
N PHE A 32 2.27 -18.28 -3.31
CA PHE A 32 2.89 -18.06 -2.00
C PHE A 32 2.38 -16.77 -1.36
N TYR A 33 1.93 -16.82 -0.11
CA TYR A 33 1.38 -15.64 0.56
C TYR A 33 2.43 -14.62 1.02
N LYS A 34 3.71 -15.02 1.10
CA LYS A 34 4.84 -14.18 1.51
C LYS A 34 6.09 -14.51 0.71
N LEU A 35 6.85 -13.48 0.35
CA LEU A 35 8.18 -13.58 -0.29
C LEU A 35 9.06 -12.42 0.21
N ASP A 36 10.36 -12.47 -0.10
CA ASP A 36 11.27 -11.35 0.11
C ASP A 36 11.02 -10.21 -0.90
N PHE A 37 11.67 -9.06 -0.66
CA PHE A 37 11.49 -7.86 -1.47
C PHE A 37 11.95 -8.02 -2.92
N LYS A 38 13.05 -8.74 -3.18
CA LYS A 38 13.55 -8.97 -4.54
C LYS A 38 12.57 -9.80 -5.36
N SER A 39 12.11 -10.90 -4.76
CA SER A 39 11.12 -11.80 -5.32
C SER A 39 9.81 -11.09 -5.66
N TRP A 40 9.36 -10.17 -4.81
CA TRP A 40 8.18 -9.34 -5.11
C TRP A 40 8.47 -8.30 -6.18
N SER A 41 9.62 -7.63 -6.13
CA SER A 41 10.04 -6.64 -7.14
C SER A 41 10.07 -7.23 -8.55
N MET A 42 10.61 -8.45 -8.68
CA MET A 42 10.59 -9.23 -9.93
C MET A 42 9.16 -9.51 -10.41
N ARG A 43 8.25 -9.87 -9.50
CA ARG A 43 6.87 -10.24 -9.86
C ARG A 43 5.99 -9.04 -10.18
N ILE A 44 6.22 -7.89 -9.54
CA ILE A 44 5.40 -6.71 -9.72
C ILE A 44 5.90 -5.87 -10.90
N SER A 45 7.22 -5.68 -11.00
CA SER A 45 7.82 -4.79 -12.01
C SER A 45 8.78 -5.46 -12.99
N GLY A 46 8.98 -6.78 -12.91
CA GLY A 46 9.89 -7.50 -13.80
C GLY A 46 11.38 -7.24 -13.54
N ASN A 47 11.73 -6.61 -12.42
CA ASN A 47 13.11 -6.22 -12.11
C ASN A 47 13.41 -6.34 -10.62
N GLU A 48 14.34 -7.22 -10.25
CA GLU A 48 14.76 -7.40 -8.84
C GLU A 48 15.53 -6.19 -8.30
N ALA A 49 16.21 -5.41 -9.15
CA ALA A 49 17.00 -4.26 -8.72
C ALA A 49 16.12 -3.15 -8.08
N ASN A 50 14.82 -3.14 -8.36
CA ASN A 50 13.87 -2.20 -7.79
C ASN A 50 13.39 -2.60 -6.38
N TYR A 51 14.02 -3.58 -5.71
CA TYR A 51 13.54 -4.08 -4.42
C TYR A 51 13.50 -3.02 -3.32
N ASP A 52 14.44 -2.06 -3.29
CA ASP A 52 14.45 -0.97 -2.30
C ASP A 52 13.28 -0.01 -2.50
N TYR A 53 12.88 0.22 -3.76
CA TYR A 53 11.69 0.99 -4.09
C TYR A 53 10.44 0.30 -3.53
N TRP A 54 10.25 -0.99 -3.85
CA TRP A 54 9.10 -1.75 -3.40
C TRP A 54 9.06 -1.93 -1.88
N LYS A 55 10.22 -2.15 -1.24
CA LYS A 55 10.34 -2.14 0.21
C LYS A 55 9.76 -0.86 0.79
N LYS A 56 10.10 0.30 0.21
CA LYS A 56 9.56 1.57 0.68
C LYS A 56 8.05 1.69 0.49
N ILE A 57 7.50 1.21 -0.63
CA ILE A 57 6.05 1.15 -0.84
C ILE A 57 5.38 0.33 0.27
N PHE A 58 5.91 -0.85 0.56
CA PHE A 58 5.33 -1.73 1.57
C PHE A 58 5.40 -1.15 2.99
N GLU A 59 6.52 -0.54 3.36
CA GLU A 59 6.69 0.12 4.67
C GLU A 59 5.79 1.34 4.83
N ASP A 60 5.54 2.08 3.75
CA ASP A 60 4.70 3.27 3.74
C ASP A 60 3.18 2.93 3.82
N HIS A 61 2.78 1.68 3.57
CA HIS A 61 1.38 1.25 3.47
C HIS A 61 1.08 0.00 4.34
N PRO A 62 1.24 0.08 5.68
CA PRO A 62 1.02 -1.04 6.60
C PRO A 62 -0.42 -1.56 6.63
N GLU A 63 -1.38 -0.76 6.19
CA GLU A 63 -2.79 -1.15 6.03
C GLU A 63 -2.98 -2.32 5.03
N PHE A 64 -2.08 -2.44 4.05
CA PHE A 64 -2.13 -3.51 3.05
C PHE A 64 -1.01 -4.52 3.24
N PHE A 65 0.18 -4.08 3.64
CA PHE A 65 1.38 -4.89 3.64
C PHE A 65 1.90 -5.09 5.05
N ARG A 66 2.20 -6.36 5.38
CA ARG A 66 2.85 -6.72 6.65
C ARG A 66 4.25 -7.22 6.38
N PHE A 67 5.23 -6.50 6.92
CA PHE A 67 6.61 -6.93 6.94
C PHE A 67 6.89 -7.82 8.17
N ASN A 68 7.60 -8.92 7.96
CA ASN A 68 8.11 -9.77 9.02
C ASN A 68 9.64 -9.59 9.11
N ASN A 69 10.08 -8.75 10.06
CA ASN A 69 11.50 -8.41 10.25
C ASN A 69 12.39 -9.64 10.46
N LEU A 70 11.89 -10.68 11.12
CA LEU A 70 12.66 -11.89 11.42
C LEU A 70 12.94 -12.73 10.18
N GLU A 71 12.02 -12.74 9.22
CA GLU A 71 12.12 -13.56 8.02
C GLU A 71 12.58 -12.76 6.79
N GLY A 72 12.63 -11.43 6.87
CA GLY A 72 12.91 -10.58 5.71
C GLY A 72 11.85 -10.67 4.61
N LYS A 73 10.61 -11.03 4.98
CA LYS A 73 9.51 -11.29 4.03
C LYS A 73 8.34 -10.35 4.23
N VAL A 74 7.61 -10.08 3.16
CA VAL A 74 6.40 -9.25 3.16
C VAL A 74 5.23 -10.02 2.55
N SER A 75 4.03 -9.74 3.06
CA SER A 75 2.77 -10.34 2.65
C SER A 75 1.64 -9.33 2.69
N LEU A 76 0.53 -9.61 1.98
CA LEU A 76 -0.72 -8.90 2.23
C LEU A 76 -1.25 -9.24 3.62
N VAL A 77 -1.69 -8.22 4.37
CA VAL A 77 -2.28 -8.36 5.71
C VAL A 77 -3.46 -9.32 5.66
N TRP A 78 -4.36 -9.17 4.68
CA TRP A 78 -5.54 -10.03 4.54
C TRP A 78 -5.16 -11.48 4.23
N ARG A 79 -4.18 -11.73 3.35
CA ARG A 79 -3.72 -13.10 3.12
C ARG A 79 -3.13 -13.73 4.37
N ARG A 80 -2.50 -12.93 5.24
CA ARG A 80 -1.97 -13.37 6.53
C ARG A 80 -3.05 -13.65 7.58
N SER A 81 -4.32 -13.31 7.36
CA SER A 81 -5.41 -13.73 8.26
C SER A 81 -5.95 -15.13 7.92
N LYS A 82 -5.91 -15.53 6.63
CA LYS A 82 -6.43 -16.84 6.15
C LYS A 82 -5.66 -18.05 6.68
N GLN A 83 -6.31 -19.17 6.93
CA GLN A 83 -5.62 -20.38 7.40
C GLN A 83 -4.55 -20.89 6.41
N ARG A 84 -3.50 -21.52 6.95
CA ARG A 84 -2.39 -22.04 6.15
C ARG A 84 -2.74 -23.43 5.60
N ARG A 85 -3.69 -23.48 4.66
CA ARG A 85 -4.28 -24.72 4.12
C ARG A 85 -4.26 -24.79 2.59
N PHE A 86 -3.40 -24.02 1.95
CA PHE A 86 -3.34 -23.97 0.49
C PHE A 86 -2.09 -24.66 -0.03
N HIS A 87 -2.23 -25.71 -0.85
CA HIS A 87 -1.09 -26.38 -1.45
C HIS A 87 -0.67 -25.67 -2.74
N VAL A 88 0.55 -25.12 -2.78
CA VAL A 88 0.99 -24.22 -3.88
C VAL A 88 1.17 -24.91 -5.23
N ASP A 89 1.54 -26.19 -5.25
CA ASP A 89 1.74 -26.93 -6.50
C ASP A 89 0.43 -27.52 -7.05
N LEU A 90 -0.48 -27.96 -6.18
CA LEU A 90 -1.82 -28.43 -6.54
C LEU A 90 -2.81 -27.29 -6.79
N ASN A 91 -2.45 -26.06 -6.42
CA ASN A 91 -3.26 -24.85 -6.52
C ASN A 91 -4.67 -25.00 -5.90
N LYS A 92 -4.76 -25.69 -4.76
CA LYS A 92 -6.03 -26.00 -4.08
C LYS A 92 -5.93 -25.89 -2.56
N GLU A 93 -7.06 -25.65 -1.91
CA GLU A 93 -7.17 -25.83 -0.47
C GLU A 93 -7.20 -27.32 -0.12
N ILE A 94 -6.53 -27.68 0.96
CA ILE A 94 -6.44 -29.04 1.49
C ILE A 94 -6.80 -29.07 2.98
N THR A 95 -7.27 -30.21 3.46
CA THR A 95 -7.67 -30.37 4.86
C THR A 95 -6.47 -30.53 5.79
N LEU A 96 -6.70 -30.47 7.11
CA LEU A 96 -5.62 -30.72 8.08
C LEU A 96 -5.14 -32.17 8.02
N GLU A 97 -6.05 -33.12 7.76
CA GLU A 97 -5.73 -34.53 7.63
C GLU A 97 -4.83 -34.79 6.42
N GLU A 98 -5.09 -34.10 5.30
CA GLU A 98 -4.22 -34.14 4.12
C GLU A 98 -2.84 -33.55 4.42
N ILE A 99 -2.76 -32.42 5.15
CA ILE A 99 -1.49 -31.80 5.55
C ILE A 99 -0.67 -32.73 6.44
N ASN A 100 -1.30 -33.40 7.39
CA ASN A 100 -0.61 -34.32 8.32
C ASN A 100 -0.05 -35.57 7.64
N LYS A 101 -0.50 -35.89 6.42
CA LYS A 101 0.05 -36.97 5.59
C LYS A 101 1.26 -36.53 4.76
N LEU A 102 1.53 -35.23 4.66
CA LEU A 102 2.68 -34.72 3.92
C LEU A 102 3.97 -34.89 4.72
N SER A 103 5.10 -34.96 4.01
CA SER A 103 6.40 -34.86 4.66
C SER A 103 6.55 -33.51 5.37
N GLU A 104 7.34 -33.45 6.46
CA GLU A 104 7.59 -32.19 7.18
C GLU A 104 8.11 -31.08 6.26
N LYS A 105 9.00 -31.45 5.32
CA LYS A 105 9.56 -30.53 4.34
C LYS A 105 8.47 -29.95 3.44
N GLU A 106 7.60 -30.80 2.90
CA GLU A 106 6.51 -30.38 2.03
C GLU A 106 5.47 -29.54 2.77
N ALA A 107 5.05 -29.97 3.97
CA ALA A 107 4.16 -29.21 4.84
C ALA A 107 4.74 -27.82 5.16
N LYS A 108 6.06 -27.70 5.34
CA LYS A 108 6.75 -26.44 5.62
C LYS A 108 6.95 -25.56 4.39
N GLU A 109 7.24 -26.12 3.22
CA GLU A 109 7.63 -25.36 2.03
C GLU A 109 6.46 -25.11 1.07
N ARG A 110 5.54 -26.07 0.93
CA ARG A 110 4.50 -26.09 -0.10
C ARG A 110 3.11 -25.73 0.38
N ILE A 111 2.90 -25.67 1.70
CA ILE A 111 1.64 -25.18 2.25
C ILE A 111 1.72 -23.68 2.52
N SER A 112 0.78 -22.96 1.94
CA SER A 112 0.64 -21.51 1.94
C SER A 112 -0.75 -21.13 2.48
N ARG A 113 -1.08 -19.84 2.39
CA ARG A 113 -2.42 -19.31 2.64
C ARG A 113 -3.07 -19.01 1.30
N SER A 114 -4.37 -19.25 1.18
CA SER A 114 -5.07 -19.17 -0.10
C SER A 114 -4.93 -17.80 -0.76
N PRO A 115 -4.89 -17.74 -2.10
CA PRO A 115 -5.08 -16.50 -2.83
C PRO A 115 -6.39 -15.79 -2.43
N LEU A 116 -6.47 -14.51 -2.75
CA LEU A 116 -7.72 -13.77 -2.58
C LEU A 116 -8.64 -14.03 -3.77
N ASN A 117 -9.95 -14.10 -3.52
CA ASN A 117 -10.96 -14.15 -4.58
C ASN A 117 -11.22 -12.74 -5.13
N SER A 118 -11.95 -12.65 -6.25
CA SER A 118 -12.20 -11.38 -6.93
C SER A 118 -12.89 -10.33 -6.06
N SER A 119 -13.80 -10.75 -5.17
CA SER A 119 -14.51 -9.84 -4.25
C SER A 119 -13.56 -9.26 -3.19
N GLU A 120 -12.71 -10.10 -2.59
CA GLU A 120 -11.68 -9.66 -1.63
C GLU A 120 -10.66 -8.72 -2.30
N ILE A 121 -10.25 -9.01 -3.54
CA ILE A 121 -9.35 -8.14 -4.32
C ILE A 121 -10.01 -6.80 -4.58
N GLN A 122 -11.26 -6.79 -5.04
CA GLN A 122 -12.00 -5.56 -5.30
C GLN A 122 -12.15 -4.72 -4.03
N SER A 123 -12.40 -5.36 -2.88
CA SER A 123 -12.46 -4.68 -1.59
C SER A 123 -11.15 -3.97 -1.24
N LEU A 124 -10.00 -4.65 -1.39
CA LEU A 124 -8.69 -4.04 -1.17
C LEU A 124 -8.40 -2.86 -2.12
N ILE A 125 -8.75 -3.00 -3.40
CA ILE A 125 -8.59 -1.95 -4.40
C ILE A 125 -9.44 -0.72 -4.02
N SER A 126 -10.70 -0.93 -3.65
CA SER A 126 -11.60 0.15 -3.24
C SER A 126 -11.08 0.88 -1.99
N ILE A 127 -10.57 0.14 -1.00
CA ILE A 127 -9.95 0.73 0.20
C ILE A 127 -8.72 1.57 -0.18
N ALA A 128 -7.87 1.08 -1.09
CA ALA A 128 -6.69 1.83 -1.54
C ALA A 128 -7.07 3.14 -2.24
N ILE A 129 -8.11 3.12 -3.08
CA ILE A 129 -8.62 4.31 -3.76
C ILE A 129 -9.21 5.30 -2.76
N ASP A 130 -10.02 4.84 -1.81
CA ASP A 130 -10.64 5.70 -0.78
C ASP A 130 -9.59 6.35 0.12
N LEU A 131 -8.62 5.59 0.62
CA LEU A 131 -7.52 6.13 1.44
C LEU A 131 -6.66 7.14 0.67
N HIS A 132 -6.39 6.89 -0.61
CA HIS A 132 -5.69 7.85 -1.46
C HIS A 132 -6.52 9.12 -1.68
N GLY A 133 -7.83 8.99 -1.94
CA GLY A 133 -8.77 10.09 -2.10
C GLY A 133 -8.80 10.99 -0.86
N ARG A 134 -8.97 10.41 0.33
CA ARG A 134 -8.94 11.14 1.62
C ARG A 134 -7.62 11.87 1.85
N ALA A 135 -6.50 11.25 1.47
CA ALA A 135 -5.20 11.91 1.55
C ALA A 135 -5.14 13.16 0.65
N PHE A 136 -5.68 13.06 -0.57
CA PHE A 136 -5.74 14.19 -1.50
C PHE A 136 -6.64 15.33 -1.01
N GLU A 137 -7.83 14.99 -0.48
CA GLU A 137 -8.76 15.96 0.12
C GLU A 137 -8.11 16.70 1.30
N SER A 138 -7.49 15.96 2.23
CA SER A 138 -6.77 16.56 3.36
C SER A 138 -5.67 17.53 2.92
N LYS A 139 -4.98 17.24 1.80
CA LYS A 139 -3.97 18.16 1.21
C LYS A 139 -4.62 19.41 0.60
N LYS A 140 -5.80 19.30 -0.01
CA LYS A 140 -6.57 20.43 -0.56
C LYS A 140 -7.07 21.34 0.56
N ASP A 141 -7.65 20.78 1.62
CA ASP A 141 -8.15 21.52 2.77
C ASP A 141 -7.05 22.31 3.48
N ARG A 142 -5.84 21.74 3.57
CA ARG A 142 -4.65 22.45 4.08
C ARG A 142 -4.28 23.70 3.28
N ARG A 143 -4.73 23.84 2.03
CA ARG A 143 -4.49 25.04 1.19
C ARG A 143 -5.66 26.01 1.23
N TRP A 144 -6.79 25.65 1.83
CA TRP A 144 -8.01 26.46 1.76
C TRP A 144 -7.90 27.78 2.53
N TRP A 145 -7.05 27.86 3.57
CA TRP A 145 -6.75 29.10 4.29
C TRP A 145 -5.90 30.12 3.48
N ILE A 146 -5.25 29.70 2.39
CA ILE A 146 -4.45 30.61 1.54
C ILE A 146 -5.38 31.54 0.75
N VAL A 147 -6.58 31.07 0.39
CA VAL A 147 -7.55 31.83 -0.42
C VAL A 147 -8.04 33.10 0.30
N PRO A 148 -8.47 33.08 1.57
CA PRO A 148 -8.80 34.32 2.28
C PRO A 148 -7.58 35.20 2.56
N LEU A 149 -6.38 34.64 2.76
CA LEU A 149 -5.17 35.41 3.04
C LEU A 149 -4.73 36.29 1.86
N VAL A 150 -4.82 35.77 0.62
CA VAL A 150 -4.49 36.55 -0.60
C VAL A 150 -5.52 37.65 -0.87
N GLY A 151 -6.79 37.41 -0.51
CA GLY A 151 -7.85 38.43 -0.56
C GLY A 151 -7.61 39.59 0.40
N SER A 152 -7.12 39.32 1.62
CA SER A 152 -6.81 40.35 2.63
C SER A 152 -5.57 41.19 2.32
N VAL A 153 -4.56 40.63 1.64
CA VAL A 153 -3.37 41.41 1.22
C VAL A 153 -3.70 42.36 0.05
N SER A 154 -4.61 41.95 -0.83
CA SER A 154 -5.03 42.77 -1.98
C SER A 154 -5.85 44.01 -1.55
N THR A 155 -6.67 43.89 -0.49
CA THR A 155 -7.42 45.03 0.05
C THR A 155 -6.54 46.03 0.78
N LEU A 156 -5.48 45.57 1.47
CA LEU A 156 -4.53 46.47 2.15
C LEU A 156 -3.70 47.32 1.18
N ILE A 157 -3.30 46.76 0.02
CA ILE A 157 -2.54 47.51 -1.01
C ILE A 157 -3.44 48.57 -1.68
N GLY A 158 -4.70 48.25 -1.97
CA GLY A 158 -5.65 49.20 -2.56
C GLY A 158 -5.98 50.39 -1.65
N VAL A 159 -6.09 50.16 -0.33
CA VAL A 159 -6.33 51.22 0.65
C VAL A 159 -5.12 52.14 0.79
N LEU A 160 -3.89 51.59 0.82
CA LEU A 160 -2.68 52.42 0.91
C LEU A 160 -2.45 53.28 -0.35
N LEU A 161 -2.73 52.76 -1.53
CA LEU A 161 -2.66 53.54 -2.78
C LEU A 161 -3.75 54.62 -2.86
N GLY A 162 -4.97 54.33 -2.40
CA GLY A 162 -6.06 55.31 -2.35
C GLY A 162 -5.82 56.47 -1.38
N ILE A 163 -5.02 56.26 -0.32
CA ILE A 163 -4.60 57.31 0.62
C ILE A 163 -3.47 58.18 0.04
N LEU A 164 -2.63 57.64 -0.86
CA LEU A 164 -1.51 58.36 -1.49
C LEU A 164 -1.92 59.21 -2.71
N ILE A 165 -3.08 58.93 -3.31
CA ILE A 165 -3.61 59.62 -4.51
C ILE A 165 -4.64 60.71 -4.13
N LYS A 166 -4.96 60.85 -2.84
CA LYS A 166 -5.88 61.86 -2.31
C LYS A 166 -5.13 62.92 -1.51
#